data_AF-A0A9B0H9B1-F1
#
_entry.id   AF-A0A9B0H9B1-F1
#
_cell.length_a   1.000
_cell.length_b   1.000
_cell.length_c   1.000
_cell.angle_alpha   90.00
_cell.angle_beta   90.00
_cell.angle_gamma   90.00
#
_symmetry.space_group_name_H-M   'P 1'
#
loop_
_entity.id
_entity.type
_entity.pdbx_description
1 polymer ?
#
loop_
_entity_poly.entity_id
_entity_poly.type
_entity_poly.pdbx_seq_one_letter_code
_entity_poly.pdbx_strand_id
1 'polypeptide(L)'
;MQTIKCVVVGDGAVGKTCLLISYTTNKFPSEYVPTVFDNYAVTVMIGGEPYTLGLFDTAGQEDYDRLRPLSYPQTDVFLVCFSVVSPSSFENVKEKWVPEITHHCPKTPFLMISGGPYVECSALTQKGLKNVFDEAILAALEPPELKKSRRCVLL
;
A
#
# COMPACT_ATOMS: atom_id res chain seq x y z
N MET A 1 -3.53 -16.18 -15.94
CA MET A 1 -2.76 -15.65 -14.80
C MET A 1 -3.27 -14.25 -14.54
N GLN A 2 -4.04 -14.08 -13.47
CA GLN A 2 -4.64 -12.79 -13.14
C GLN A 2 -3.54 -11.85 -12.61
N THR A 3 -3.57 -10.60 -13.05
CA THR A 3 -2.65 -9.57 -12.57
C THR A 3 -3.40 -8.67 -11.60
N ILE A 4 -2.78 -8.39 -10.47
CA ILE A 4 -3.29 -7.51 -9.42
C ILE A 4 -2.33 -6.33 -9.32
N LYS A 5 -2.86 -5.12 -9.52
CA LYS A 5 -2.13 -3.87 -9.37
C LYS A 5 -2.26 -3.36 -7.94
N CYS A 6 -1.13 -3.29 -7.26
CA CYS A 6 -0.97 -2.75 -5.92
C CYS A 6 -0.16 -1.45 -5.97
N VAL A 7 -0.75 -0.34 -5.53
CA VAL A 7 -0.07 0.96 -5.44
C VAL A 7 0.28 1.27 -3.99
N VAL A 8 1.53 1.64 -3.72
CA VAL A 8 2.00 1.96 -2.37
C VAL A 8 2.11 3.47 -2.19
N VAL A 9 1.43 4.02 -1.19
CA VAL A 9 1.42 5.45 -0.84
C VAL A 9 1.74 5.65 0.64
N GLY A 10 1.97 6.88 1.06
CA GLY A 10 2.41 7.24 2.40
C GLY A 10 3.51 8.29 2.36
N ASP A 11 3.79 8.90 3.51
CA ASP A 11 4.76 10.00 3.63
C ASP A 11 6.15 9.67 3.07
N GLY A 12 6.92 10.72 2.79
CA GLY A 12 8.35 10.57 2.51
C GLY A 12 9.06 9.81 3.63
N ALA A 13 10.05 8.99 3.25
CA ALA A 13 10.91 8.25 4.19
C ALA A 13 10.24 7.26 5.18
N VAL A 14 8.94 6.93 5.03
CA VAL A 14 8.28 5.92 5.87
C VAL A 14 8.67 4.47 5.56
N GLY A 15 9.44 4.24 4.49
CA GLY A 15 9.98 2.91 4.14
C GLY A 15 9.23 2.15 3.05
N LYS A 16 8.40 2.80 2.22
CA LYS A 16 7.68 2.19 1.08
C LYS A 16 8.60 1.41 0.15
N THR A 17 9.67 2.04 -0.33
CA THR A 17 10.66 1.44 -1.21
C THR A 17 11.37 0.26 -0.55
N CYS A 18 11.75 0.40 0.73
CA CYS A 18 12.36 -0.69 1.49
C CYS A 18 11.41 -1.88 1.64
N LEU A 19 10.12 -1.64 1.88
CA LEU A 19 9.08 -2.67 1.95
C LEU A 19 9.02 -3.48 0.65
N LEU A 20 8.95 -2.77 -0.49
CA LEU A 20 8.86 -3.37 -1.81
C LEU A 20 10.13 -4.12 -2.21
N ILE A 21 11.32 -3.53 -2.00
CA ILE A 21 12.59 -4.18 -2.31
C ILE A 21 12.79 -5.42 -1.42
N SER A 22 12.53 -5.33 -0.12
CA SER A 22 12.65 -6.48 0.80
C SER A 22 11.73 -7.63 0.39
N TYR A 23 10.50 -7.33 -0.02
CA TYR A 23 9.56 -8.35 -0.46
C TYR A 23 9.97 -9.00 -1.79
N THR A 24 10.43 -8.20 -2.75
CA THR A 24 10.78 -8.68 -4.09
C THR A 24 12.13 -9.40 -4.15
N THR A 25 13.09 -9.01 -3.30
CA THR A 25 14.48 -9.52 -3.35
C THR A 25 14.89 -10.41 -2.18
N ASN A 26 14.04 -10.53 -1.16
CA ASN A 26 14.38 -11.16 0.13
C ASN A 26 15.63 -10.54 0.78
N LYS A 27 15.90 -9.25 0.54
CA LYS A 27 17.03 -8.51 1.11
C LYS A 27 16.63 -7.07 1.42
N PHE A 28 17.11 -6.55 2.54
CA PHE A 28 16.97 -5.13 2.83
C PHE A 28 17.95 -4.31 1.96
N PRO A 29 17.53 -3.19 1.35
CA PRO A 29 18.42 -2.38 0.52
C PRO A 29 19.55 -1.77 1.36
N SER A 30 20.79 -1.87 0.87
CA SER A 30 21.98 -1.28 1.51
C SER A 30 22.17 0.19 1.20
N GLU A 31 21.54 0.69 0.14
CA GLU A 31 21.63 2.07 -0.32
C GLU A 31 20.23 2.68 -0.41
N TYR A 32 20.11 3.95 -0.01
CA TYR A 32 18.87 4.71 -0.10
C TYR A 32 18.87 5.55 -1.37
N VAL A 33 18.01 5.19 -2.32
CA VAL A 33 17.71 5.98 -3.51
C VAL A 33 16.28 6.51 -3.38
N PRO A 34 16.05 7.84 -3.41
CA PRO A 34 14.70 8.39 -3.37
C PRO A 34 13.88 8.00 -4.61
N THR A 35 12.70 7.41 -4.39
CA THR A 35 11.79 7.02 -5.46
C THR A 35 11.07 8.22 -6.07
N VAL A 36 11.04 8.26 -7.40
CA VAL A 36 10.09 9.08 -8.18
C VAL A 36 8.89 8.20 -8.55
N PHE A 37 9.14 7.14 -9.32
CA PHE A 37 8.23 6.03 -9.60
C PHE A 37 9.03 4.79 -9.96
N ASP A 38 8.68 3.63 -9.40
CA ASP A 38 9.24 2.35 -9.78
C ASP A 38 8.15 1.28 -9.81
N ASN A 39 8.26 0.36 -10.77
CA ASN A 39 7.30 -0.75 -10.93
C ASN A 39 8.03 -2.09 -10.81
N TYR A 40 7.55 -2.94 -9.92
CA TYR A 40 8.03 -4.30 -9.74
C TYR A 40 6.91 -5.30 -10.05
N ALA A 41 7.26 -6.52 -10.44
CA ALA A 41 6.30 -7.59 -10.65
C ALA A 41 6.82 -8.88 -10.03
N VAL A 42 5.97 -9.55 -9.26
CA VAL A 42 6.29 -10.86 -8.65
C VAL A 42 5.13 -11.82 -8.82
N THR A 43 5.44 -13.12 -8.93
CA THR A 43 4.43 -14.18 -8.94
C THR A 43 4.21 -14.66 -7.51
N VAL A 44 2.95 -14.66 -7.05
CA VAL A 44 2.55 -15.07 -5.70
C VAL A 44 1.53 -16.19 -5.79
N MET A 45 1.67 -17.20 -4.93
CA MET A 45 0.71 -18.31 -4.83
C MET A 45 -0.29 -18.02 -3.69
N ILE A 46 -1.57 -17.91 -4.01
CA ILE A 46 -2.67 -17.70 -3.05
C ILE A 46 -3.71 -18.81 -3.25
N GLY A 47 -3.96 -19.60 -2.21
CA GLY A 47 -4.89 -20.74 -2.31
C GLY A 47 -4.48 -21.81 -3.32
N GLY A 48 -3.20 -21.89 -3.69
CA GLY A 48 -2.71 -22.79 -4.75
C GLY A 48 -2.76 -22.21 -6.16
N GLU A 49 -3.35 -21.03 -6.36
CA GLU A 49 -3.45 -20.36 -7.66
C GLU A 49 -2.35 -19.29 -7.83
N PRO A 50 -1.73 -19.17 -9.02
CA PRO A 50 -0.70 -18.18 -9.30
C PRO A 50 -1.29 -16.82 -9.72
N TYR A 51 -0.86 -15.75 -9.04
CA TYR A 51 -1.19 -14.36 -9.35
C TYR A 51 0.07 -13.55 -9.66
N THR A 52 -0.01 -12.63 -10.61
CA THR A 52 1.01 -11.60 -10.81
C THR A 52 0.67 -10.40 -9.94
N LEU A 53 1.51 -10.05 -8.98
CA LEU A 53 1.37 -8.83 -8.21
C LEU A 53 2.27 -7.75 -8.82
N GLY A 54 1.64 -6.75 -9.45
CA GLY A 54 2.30 -5.53 -9.93
C GLY A 54 2.36 -4.50 -8.80
N LEU A 55 3.58 -4.16 -8.37
CA LEU A 55 3.85 -3.26 -7.25
C LEU A 55 4.31 -1.91 -7.80
N PHE A 56 3.55 -0.85 -7.52
CA PHE A 56 3.81 0.51 -7.99
C PHE A 56 4.28 1.35 -6.79
N ASP A 57 5.59 1.60 -6.72
CA ASP A 57 6.20 2.48 -5.72
C ASP A 57 5.97 3.95 -6.11
N THR A 58 5.67 4.78 -5.12
CA THR A 58 5.37 6.20 -5.36
C THR A 58 6.12 7.13 -4.43
N ALA A 59 6.49 8.31 -4.93
CA ALA A 59 7.05 9.37 -4.12
C ALA A 59 6.03 9.88 -3.08
N GLY A 60 6.46 9.94 -1.81
CA GLY A 60 5.63 10.42 -0.69
C GLY A 60 5.71 11.92 -0.40
N GLN A 61 6.56 12.64 -1.14
CA GLN A 61 6.77 14.09 -0.94
C GLN A 61 5.69 14.90 -1.68
N GLU A 62 5.38 16.07 -1.15
CA GLU A 62 4.33 16.96 -1.68
C GLU A 62 4.63 17.45 -3.10
N ASP A 63 5.91 17.58 -3.45
CA ASP A 63 6.37 17.95 -4.80
C ASP A 63 5.80 17.03 -5.89
N TYR A 64 5.40 15.80 -5.52
CA TYR A 64 4.85 14.81 -6.43
C TYR A 64 3.32 14.66 -6.34
N ASP A 65 2.61 15.49 -5.57
CA ASP A 65 1.15 15.38 -5.37
C ASP A 65 0.34 15.43 -6.68
N ARG A 66 0.86 16.13 -7.71
CA ARG A 66 0.21 16.17 -9.03
C ARG A 66 0.59 15.01 -9.95
N LEU A 67 1.75 14.39 -9.70
CA LEU A 67 2.27 13.31 -10.53
C LEU A 67 1.82 11.94 -10.01
N ARG A 68 1.75 11.77 -8.68
CA ARG A 68 1.37 10.52 -8.01
C ARG A 68 0.05 9.93 -8.50
N PRO A 69 -1.03 10.73 -8.70
CA PRO A 69 -2.30 10.18 -9.17
C PRO A 69 -2.25 9.57 -10.57
N LEU A 70 -1.21 9.85 -11.38
CA LEU A 70 -1.02 9.19 -12.67
C LEU A 70 -0.79 7.69 -12.53
N SER A 71 -0.37 7.21 -11.35
CA SER A 71 -0.19 5.79 -11.05
C SER A 71 -1.48 5.10 -10.59
N TYR A 72 -2.56 5.82 -10.30
CA TYR A 72 -3.80 5.29 -9.71
C TYR A 72 -4.81 4.62 -10.66
N PRO A 73 -4.86 4.90 -11.97
CA PRO A 73 -5.80 4.24 -12.86
C PRO A 73 -5.66 2.72 -12.80
N GLN A 74 -6.80 2.03 -12.71
CA GLN A 74 -6.89 0.56 -12.67
C GLN A 74 -6.16 -0.09 -11.48
N THR A 75 -6.00 0.62 -10.36
CA THR A 75 -5.49 0.02 -9.12
C THR A 75 -6.53 -0.89 -8.50
N ASP A 76 -6.11 -2.12 -8.16
CA ASP A 76 -6.95 -3.13 -7.52
C ASP A 76 -6.89 -3.02 -5.98
N VAL A 77 -5.74 -2.60 -5.43
CA VAL A 77 -5.57 -2.38 -3.98
C VAL A 77 -4.50 -1.32 -3.71
N PHE A 78 -4.67 -0.55 -2.63
CA PHE A 78 -3.64 0.36 -2.13
C PHE A 78 -3.00 -0.16 -0.84
N LEU A 79 -1.71 0.11 -0.68
CA LEU A 79 -1.01 0.00 0.58
C LEU A 79 -0.69 1.41 1.09
N VAL A 80 -1.19 1.74 2.27
CA VAL A 80 -0.98 3.05 2.92
C VAL A 80 0.02 2.89 4.06
N CYS A 81 1.25 3.27 3.81
CA CYS A 81 2.35 3.10 4.75
C CYS A 81 2.52 4.33 5.66
N PHE A 82 2.76 4.06 6.94
CA PHE A 82 3.22 5.05 7.89
C PHE A 82 4.32 4.48 8.79
N SER A 83 5.07 5.35 9.46
CA SER A 83 6.14 4.96 10.36
C SER A 83 5.73 5.14 11.82
N VAL A 84 5.93 4.10 12.64
CA VAL A 84 5.59 4.14 14.08
C VAL A 84 6.49 5.09 14.88
N VAL A 85 7.66 5.44 14.34
CA VAL A 85 8.56 6.44 14.94
C VAL A 85 8.27 7.86 14.43
N SER A 86 7.31 8.03 13.53
CA SER A 86 6.86 9.32 13.02
C SER A 86 5.33 9.45 13.18
N PRO A 87 4.83 9.90 14.34
CA PRO A 87 3.40 10.00 14.60
C PRO A 87 2.63 10.85 13.58
N SER A 88 3.25 11.92 13.07
CA SER A 88 2.67 12.75 12.01
C SER A 88 2.37 11.96 10.74
N SER A 89 3.19 10.95 10.39
CA SER A 89 2.92 10.10 9.23
C SER A 89 1.67 9.24 9.39
N PHE A 90 1.28 8.93 10.63
CA PHE A 90 0.01 8.25 10.92
C PHE A 90 -1.18 9.22 10.85
N GLU A 91 -1.03 10.43 11.38
CA GLU A 91 -2.05 11.49 11.27
C GLU A 91 -2.36 11.80 9.78
N ASN A 92 -1.31 11.91 8.98
CA ASN A 92 -1.39 12.12 7.52
C ASN A 92 -2.12 11.01 6.78
N VAL A 93 -2.23 9.79 7.33
CA VAL A 93 -3.08 8.73 6.72
C VAL A 93 -4.52 9.22 6.61
N LYS A 94 -5.05 9.80 7.70
CA LYS A 94 -6.43 10.28 7.78
C LYS A 94 -6.60 11.63 7.09
N GLU A 95 -5.60 12.51 7.19
CA GLU A 95 -5.69 13.89 6.72
C GLU A 95 -5.37 14.04 5.23
N LYS A 96 -4.50 13.19 4.69
CA LYS A 96 -4.01 13.27 3.31
C LYS A 96 -4.26 12.01 2.50
N TRP A 97 -3.70 10.87 2.91
CA TRP A 97 -3.60 9.68 2.04
C TRP A 97 -4.94 9.01 1.75
N VAL A 98 -5.78 8.79 2.76
CA VAL A 98 -7.11 8.21 2.57
C VAL A 98 -8.04 9.16 1.78
N PRO A 99 -8.08 10.48 2.07
CA PRO A 99 -8.79 11.44 1.23
C PRO A 99 -8.33 11.44 -0.23
N GLU A 100 -7.02 11.42 -0.49
CA GLU A 100 -6.45 11.39 -1.85
C GLU A 100 -6.84 10.11 -2.61
N ILE A 101 -6.67 8.94 -1.99
CA ILE A 101 -7.11 7.66 -2.56
C ILE A 101 -8.60 7.69 -2.85
N THR A 102 -9.42 8.13 -1.89
CA THR A 102 -10.88 8.11 -2.01
C THR A 102 -11.37 9.09 -3.08
N HIS A 103 -10.65 10.20 -3.30
CA HIS A 103 -10.95 11.15 -4.36
C HIS A 103 -10.74 10.55 -5.76
N HIS A 104 -9.63 9.84 -5.97
CA HIS A 104 -9.27 9.28 -7.28
C HIS A 104 -9.84 7.88 -7.53
N CYS A 105 -9.98 7.06 -6.48
CA CYS A 105 -10.29 5.64 -6.51
C CYS A 105 -11.32 5.26 -5.42
N PRO A 106 -12.56 5.78 -5.49
CA PRO A 106 -13.53 5.72 -4.38
C PRO A 106 -14.00 4.31 -3.98
N LYS A 107 -13.74 3.29 -4.79
CA LYS A 107 -14.16 1.90 -4.55
C LYS A 107 -12.99 0.95 -4.32
N THR A 108 -11.76 1.43 -4.45
CA THR A 108 -10.59 0.58 -4.36
C THR A 108 -10.25 0.35 -2.89
N PRO A 109 -10.11 -0.91 -2.45
CA PRO A 109 -9.72 -1.22 -1.08
C PRO A 109 -8.30 -0.73 -0.79
N PHE A 110 -8.03 -0.47 0.48
CA PHE A 110 -6.69 -0.11 0.95
C PHE A 110 -6.39 -0.76 2.31
N LEU A 111 -5.11 -1.10 2.52
CA LEU A 111 -4.61 -1.62 3.79
C LEU A 111 -3.65 -0.58 4.40
N MET A 112 -3.80 -0.31 5.69
CA MET A 112 -2.82 0.49 6.44
C MET A 112 -1.71 -0.42 6.93
N ILE A 113 -0.46 -0.02 6.71
CA ILE A 113 0.72 -0.78 7.13
C ILE A 113 1.61 0.10 8.00
N SER A 114 2.10 -0.49 9.08
CA SER A 114 3.11 0.12 9.94
C SER A 114 4.19 -0.87 10.32
N GLY A 115 5.34 -0.34 10.76
CA GLY A 115 6.33 -1.11 11.49
C GLY A 115 5.92 -1.52 12.92
N GLY A 116 4.62 -1.51 13.26
CA GLY A 116 4.07 -1.82 14.59
C GLY A 116 2.63 -2.37 14.55
N PRO A 117 1.89 -2.35 15.67
CA PRO A 117 0.96 -3.43 16.09
C PRO A 117 -0.32 -3.65 15.28
N TYR A 118 -0.62 -2.82 14.26
CA TYR A 118 -1.71 -3.08 13.32
C TYR A 118 -1.09 -3.43 11.96
N VAL A 119 -1.22 -4.72 11.59
CA VAL A 119 -0.45 -5.44 10.55
C VAL A 119 1.05 -5.10 10.62
N GLU A 120 1.70 -5.64 11.66
CA GLU A 120 3.13 -5.46 11.88
C GLU A 120 3.92 -6.19 10.79
N CYS A 121 4.62 -5.42 9.96
CA CYS A 121 5.66 -5.96 9.12
C CYS A 121 6.96 -5.17 9.28
N SER A 122 8.08 -5.86 9.13
CA SER A 122 9.40 -5.24 9.14
C SER A 122 10.13 -5.60 7.87
N ALA A 123 10.39 -4.61 7.04
CA ALA A 123 11.24 -4.77 5.86
C ALA A 123 12.65 -5.26 6.25
N LEU A 124 13.15 -4.84 7.42
CA LEU A 124 14.49 -5.19 7.91
C LEU A 124 14.58 -6.66 8.33
N THR A 125 13.61 -7.16 9.10
CA THR A 125 13.63 -8.54 9.63
C THR A 125 12.83 -9.52 8.78
N GLN A 126 12.14 -9.03 7.74
CA GLN A 126 11.20 -9.75 6.88
C GLN A 126 9.97 -10.35 7.59
N LYS A 127 9.83 -10.11 8.89
CA LYS A 127 8.66 -10.53 9.66
C LYS A 127 7.40 -9.87 9.08
N GLY A 128 6.36 -10.65 8.83
CA GLY A 128 5.04 -10.17 8.40
C GLY A 128 4.94 -9.69 6.94
N LEU A 129 6.05 -9.61 6.18
CA LEU A 129 6.05 -9.12 4.79
C LEU A 129 5.11 -9.92 3.89
N LYS A 130 5.24 -11.25 3.87
CA LYS A 130 4.40 -12.10 3.01
C LYS A 130 2.92 -11.90 3.30
N ASN A 131 2.54 -11.87 4.58
CA ASN A 131 1.15 -11.72 5.01
C ASN A 131 0.55 -10.40 4.52
N VAL A 132 1.30 -9.29 4.57
CA VAL A 132 0.84 -8.00 4.04
C VAL A 132 0.42 -8.10 2.58
N PHE A 133 1.23 -8.72 1.74
CA PHE A 133 0.95 -8.82 0.31
C PHE A 133 -0.09 -9.91 -0.01
N ASP A 134 -0.15 -10.98 0.76
CA ASP A 134 -1.23 -11.97 0.67
C ASP A 134 -2.59 -11.32 1.00
N GLU A 135 -2.68 -10.56 2.10
CA GLU A 135 -3.89 -9.82 2.50
C GLU A 135 -4.28 -8.75 1.48
N ALA A 136 -3.30 -8.07 0.87
CA ALA A 136 -3.57 -7.12 -0.21
C ALA A 136 -4.17 -7.81 -1.45
N ILE A 137 -3.65 -8.98 -1.82
CA ILE A 137 -4.22 -9.81 -2.90
C ILE A 137 -5.63 -10.25 -2.55
N LEU A 138 -5.86 -10.77 -1.35
CA LEU A 138 -7.19 -11.19 -0.91
C LEU A 138 -8.19 -10.03 -0.92
N ALA A 139 -7.80 -8.85 -0.43
CA ALA A 139 -8.63 -7.65 -0.47
C ALA A 139 -8.97 -7.19 -1.90
N ALA A 140 -8.05 -7.38 -2.86
CA ALA A 140 -8.30 -7.10 -4.26
C ALA A 140 -9.27 -8.10 -4.91
N LEU A 141 -9.17 -9.39 -4.53
CA LEU A 141 -10.01 -10.46 -5.07
C LEU A 141 -11.42 -10.47 -4.47
N GLU A 142 -11.53 -10.18 -3.17
CA GLU A 142 -12.78 -10.14 -2.42
C GLU A 142 -12.98 -8.74 -1.78
N PRO A 143 -13.21 -7.69 -2.60
CA PRO A 143 -13.37 -6.35 -2.07
C PRO A 143 -14.59 -6.31 -1.13
N PRO A 144 -14.44 -5.73 0.09
CA PRO A 144 -15.54 -5.69 1.04
C PRO A 144 -16.73 -4.95 0.44
N GLU A 145 -17.92 -5.56 0.49
CA GLU A 145 -19.18 -4.93 0.10
C GLU A 145 -19.31 -3.58 0.80
N LEU A 146 -19.37 -2.49 0.03
CA LEU A 146 -19.63 -1.14 0.54
C LEU A 146 -20.98 -1.14 1.26
N LYS A 147 -20.99 -1.29 2.58
CA LYS A 147 -22.21 -1.13 3.38
C LYS A 147 -22.73 0.29 3.16
N LYS A 148 -23.80 0.43 2.37
CA LYS A 148 -24.56 1.68 2.23
C LYS A 148 -24.87 2.20 3.64
N SER A 149 -24.37 3.40 3.95
CA SER A 149 -24.61 4.09 5.21
C SER A 149 -26.09 4.00 5.58
N ARG A 150 -26.41 3.25 6.65
CA ARG A 150 -27.70 3.41 7.32
C ARG A 150 -27.61 4.75 8.04
N ARG A 151 -28.44 5.71 7.59
CA ARG A 151 -28.64 7.04 8.18
C ARG A 151 -28.39 7.01 9.70
N CYS A 152 -27.34 7.65 10.17
CA CYS A 152 -27.28 8.09 11.56
C CYS A 152 -28.32 9.21 11.70
N VAL A 153 -29.47 8.87 12.30
CA VAL A 153 -30.34 9.86 12.94
C VAL A 153 -29.64 10.20 14.25
N LEU A 154 -29.12 11.42 14.36
CA LEU A 154 -28.77 11.99 15.65
C LEU A 154 -30.09 12.36 16.33
N LEU A 155 -30.40 11.67 17.44
CA LEU A 155 -31.36 12.12 18.44
C LEU A 155 -30.68 13.14 19.35
#